data_AF-A0A382J8D2-F1
#
_entry.id   AF-A0A382J8D2-F1
#
_cell.length_a   1.000
_cell.length_b   1.000
_cell.length_c   1.000
_cell.angle_alpha   90.00
_cell.angle_beta   90.00
_cell.angle_gamma   90.00
#
_symmetry.space_group_name_H-M   'P 1'
#
loop_
_entity.id
_entity.type
_entity.pdbx_description
1 polymer ?
#
loop_
_entity_poly.entity_id
_entity_poly.type
_entity_poly.pdbx_seq_one_letter_code
_entity_poly.pdbx_strand_id
1 'polypeptide(L)' 'TPSRKVPDITLPTATLATIYLGGARLMELERAGRAEENTEGAIELADAMFATLRAPWCPMMF' A
#
# COMPACT_ATOMS: atom_id res chain seq x y z
N THR A 1 13.48 -7.44 17.72
CA THR A 1 12.56 -6.82 18.70
C THR A 1 11.61 -5.90 17.96
N PRO A 2 10.31 -5.83 18.32
CA PRO A 2 9.38 -4.89 17.68
C PRO A 2 9.89 -3.46 17.77
N SER A 3 9.58 -2.65 16.74
CA SER A 3 9.83 -1.21 16.79
C SER A 3 8.98 -0.56 17.87
N ARG A 4 9.51 0.50 18.51
CA ARG A 4 8.74 1.39 19.41
C ARG A 4 8.25 2.67 18.73
N LYS A 5 8.62 2.88 17.47
CA LYS A 5 8.15 4.05 16.72
C LYS A 5 6.66 3.89 16.41
N VAL A 6 5.93 5.00 16.45
CA VAL A 6 4.54 5.05 15.98
C VAL A 6 4.53 4.76 14.47
N PRO A 7 3.61 3.91 13.97
CA PRO A 7 3.51 3.63 12.55
C PRO A 7 2.92 4.81 11.79
N ASP A 8 3.49 5.15 10.64
CA ASP A 8 2.99 6.24 9.78
C ASP A 8 1.70 5.87 9.03
N ILE A 9 1.46 4.56 8.80
CA ILE A 9 0.28 4.04 8.11
C ILE A 9 -0.21 2.78 8.83
N THR A 10 -1.52 2.67 9.00
CA THR A 10 -2.18 1.46 9.51
C THR A 10 -3.09 0.88 8.43
N LEU A 11 -2.95 -0.41 8.12
CA LEU A 11 -3.77 -1.07 7.09
C LEU A 11 -3.91 -2.58 7.33
N PRO A 12 -4.99 -3.21 6.82
CA PRO A 12 -5.10 -4.67 6.74
C PRO A 12 -4.02 -5.27 5.84
N THR A 13 -3.57 -6.49 6.13
CA THR A 13 -2.61 -7.23 5.30
C THR A 13 -3.12 -7.42 3.86
N ALA A 14 -4.43 -7.54 3.65
CA ALA A 14 -5.03 -7.63 2.32
C ALA A 14 -4.82 -6.36 1.48
N THR A 15 -4.89 -5.18 2.11
CA THR A 15 -4.59 -3.90 1.45
C THR A 15 -3.12 -3.86 1.02
N LEU A 16 -2.21 -4.31 1.89
CA LEU A 16 -0.78 -4.38 1.58
C LEU A 16 -0.54 -5.31 0.38
N ALA A 17 -1.13 -6.50 0.40
CA ALA A 17 -1.02 -7.47 -0.69
C ALA A 17 -1.54 -6.92 -2.03
N THR A 18 -2.61 -6.11 -1.99
CA THR A 18 -3.21 -5.50 -3.18
C THR A 18 -2.25 -4.53 -3.88
N ILE A 19 -1.50 -3.73 -3.11
CA ILE A 19 -0.52 -2.77 -3.66
C ILE A 19 0.88 -3.38 -3.86
N TYR A 20 1.15 -4.56 -3.30
CA TYR A 20 2.50 -5.11 -3.19
C TYR A 20 3.23 -5.24 -4.53
N LEU A 21 2.51 -5.62 -5.59
CA LEU A 21 3.07 -5.76 -6.94
C LEU A 21 2.95 -4.48 -7.79
N GLY A 22 2.48 -3.38 -7.21
CA GLY A 22 2.26 -2.10 -7.90
C GLY A 22 1.06 -2.08 -8.84
N GLY A 23 0.16 -3.07 -8.75
CA GLY A 23 -1.05 -3.13 -9.58
C GLY A 23 -2.20 -2.24 -9.12
N ALA A 24 -2.09 -1.64 -7.94
CA ALA A 24 -3.09 -0.74 -7.36
C ALA A 24 -2.39 0.42 -6.64
N ARG A 25 -3.12 1.53 -6.48
CA ARG A 25 -2.66 2.72 -5.74
C ARG A 25 -3.18 2.67 -4.30
N LEU A 26 -2.29 2.90 -3.34
CA LEU A 26 -2.63 3.00 -1.92
C LEU A 26 -3.52 4.22 -1.64
N MET A 27 -3.34 5.34 -2.36
CA MET A 27 -4.24 6.51 -2.25
C MET A 27 -5.71 6.16 -2.54
N GLU A 28 -5.97 5.32 -3.54
CA GLU A 28 -7.33 4.90 -3.86
C GLU A 28 -7.92 3.95 -2.80
N LEU A 29 -7.07 3.16 -2.15
CA LEU A 29 -7.48 2.28 -1.05
C LEU A 29 -7.71 3.04 0.25
N GLU A 30 -6.93 4.09 0.53
CA GLU A 30 -7.16 5.02 1.64
C GLU A 30 -8.53 5.70 1.50
N ARG A 31 -8.82 6.26 0.32
CA ARG A 31 -10.14 6.87 0.01
C ARG A 31 -11.30 5.89 0.14
N ALA A 32 -11.05 4.60 -0.10
CA ALA A 32 -12.01 3.52 0.09
C ALA A 32 -12.12 3.04 1.56
N GLY A 33 -11.44 3.70 2.50
CA GLY A 33 -11.43 3.36 3.92
C GLY A 33 -10.62 2.09 4.24
N ARG A 34 -9.69 1.69 3.37
CA ARG A 34 -8.90 0.44 3.51
C ARG A 34 -7.46 0.68 3.97
N ALA A 35 -7.09 1.93 4.27
CA ALA A 35 -5.85 2.33 4.91
C ALA A 35 -6.10 3.60 5.74
N GLU A 36 -5.34 3.79 6.81
CA GLU A 36 -5.37 4.96 7.68
C GLU A 36 -4.01 5.65 7.67
N GLU A 37 -4.00 6.95 7.42
CA GLU A 37 -2.83 7.81 7.53
C GLU A 37 -2.67 8.31 8.97
N ASN A 38 -1.55 7.97 9.61
CA ASN A 38 -1.23 8.43 10.96
C ASN A 38 -0.25 9.62 10.97
N THR A 39 0.48 9.80 9.87
CA THR A 39 1.42 10.89 9.64
C THR A 39 1.07 11.54 8.30
N GLU A 40 0.78 12.84 8.29
CA GLU A 40 0.40 13.58 7.08
C GLU A 40 1.39 13.35 5.92
N GLY A 41 0.87 12.95 4.76
CA GLY A 41 1.65 12.68 3.55
C GLY A 41 2.31 11.29 3.50
N ALA A 42 2.17 10.46 4.54
CA ALA A 42 2.69 9.10 4.52
C ALA A 42 2.04 8.25 3.43
N ILE A 43 0.74 8.41 3.17
CA ILE A 43 0.04 7.68 2.11
C ILE A 43 0.59 8.06 0.74
N GLU A 44 0.80 9.35 0.47
CA GLU A 44 1.37 9.82 -0.79
C GLU A 44 2.79 9.27 -1.00
N LEU A 45 3.62 9.32 0.05
CA LEU A 45 4.97 8.77 0.01
C LEU A 45 4.97 7.26 -0.25
N ALA A 46 4.14 6.51 0.47
CA ALA A 46 4.04 5.06 0.30
C ALA A 46 3.47 4.70 -1.08
N ASP A 47 2.48 5.45 -1.57
CA ASP A 47 1.92 5.27 -2.91
C ASP A 47 2.98 5.51 -4.01
N ALA A 48 3.91 6.44 -3.80
CA ALA A 48 5.07 6.63 -4.67
C ALA A 48 6.10 5.48 -4.54
N MET A 49 6.34 4.97 -3.33
CA MET A 49 7.27 3.84 -3.08
C MET A 49 6.80 2.52 -3.72
N PHE A 50 5.49 2.22 -3.65
CA PHE A 50 4.92 1.00 -4.22
C PHE A 50 4.57 1.12 -5.71
N ALA A 51 4.72 2.31 -6.30
CA ALA A 51 4.49 2.53 -7.73
C ALA A 51 5.48 1.74 -8.59
N THR A 52 4.97 1.03 -9.59
CA THR A 52 5.79 0.38 -10.62
C THR A 52 5.45 0.95 -12.00
N LEU A 53 6.45 1.02 -12.89
CA LEU A 53 6.26 1.53 -14.25
C LEU A 53 5.36 0.63 -15.11
N ARG A 54 5.30 -0.66 -14.79
CA ARG A 54 4.55 -1.67 -15.54
C ARG A 54 3.63 -2.40 -14.58
N ALA A 55 2.37 -2.52 -14.96
CA ALA A 55 1.41 -3.31 -14.21
C ALA A 55 1.88 -4.76 -14.09
N PRO A 56 1.61 -5.42 -12.95
CA PRO A 56 1.96 -6.83 -12.76
C PRO A 56 1.10 -7.73 -13.67
N TRP A 57 1.66 -8.88 -14.04
CA TRP A 57 1.00 -9.84 -14.92
C TRP A 57 1.18 -11.27 -14.39
N CYS A 58 0.11 -12.06 -14.44
CA CYS A 58 0.15 -13.49 -14.18
C CYS A 58 0.02 -14.26 -15.49
N PRO A 59 1.10 -14.89 -16.00
CA PRO A 59 1.10 -15.61 -17.28
C PRO A 59 0.31 -16.92 -17.27
N MET A 60 0.07 -17.46 -16.09
CA MET A 60 -0.45 -18.83 -15.92
C MET A 60 -1.71 -18.78 -15.07
N MET A 61 -2.67 -19.64 -15.42
CA MET A 61 -3.84 -19.95 -14.62
C MET A 61 -3.70 -21.39 -14.14
N PHE A 62 -3.91 -21.60 -12.84
CA PHE A 62 -3.81 -22.88 -12.16
C PHE A 62 -5.09 -23.16 -11.38
#